data_AF-A0AAJ1Z415-F1
#
_entry.id   AF-A0AAJ1Z415-F1
#
_cell.length_a   1.000
_cell.length_b   1.000
_cell.length_c   1.000
_cell.angle_alpha   90.00
_cell.angle_beta   90.00
_cell.angle_gamma   90.00
#
_symmetry.space_group_name_H-M   'P 1'
#
loop_
_entity.id
_entity.type
_entity.pdbx_description
1 polymer ?
#
loop_
_entity_poly.entity_id
_entity_poly.type
_entity_poly.pdbx_seq_one_letter_code
_entity_poly.pdbx_strand_id
1 'polypeptide(L)'
;MQLIQCTKKLADAMEIKTEKIDLSDSNTLNCWHANLFTINRKKCVIVMNNITRYHFMIYGVTKKDLRNLEMLFKKDLVTNLLLDGIEPEVIEQYLNQDPTIQYAATNNRSIISQMNESVFMINDYFYNELVVKKSDFINMAELNHCLNRTIMLKLPKYPVEMMRDVLMQQFPTD
;
A
#
# COMPACT_ATOMS: atom_id res chain seq x y z
N MET A 1 3.95 -10.41 13.16
CA MET A 1 4.39 -10.78 11.79
C MET A 1 3.80 -9.80 10.79
N GLN A 2 4.48 -9.49 9.67
CA GLN A 2 3.91 -8.67 8.60
C GLN A 2 3.17 -9.53 7.59
N LEU A 3 1.91 -9.18 7.29
CA LEU A 3 1.02 -9.97 6.46
C LEU A 3 0.55 -9.16 5.26
N ILE A 4 0.74 -9.69 4.05
CA ILE A 4 0.20 -9.12 2.81
C ILE A 4 -0.85 -10.07 2.24
N GLN A 5 -2.10 -9.62 2.25
CA GLN A 5 -3.24 -10.33 1.71
C GLN A 5 -3.38 -10.01 0.22
N CYS A 6 -2.98 -10.94 -0.62
CA CYS A 6 -2.95 -10.77 -2.07
C CYS A 6 -4.29 -11.15 -2.69
N THR A 7 -4.74 -10.35 -3.67
CA THR A 7 -5.82 -10.81 -4.55
C THR A 7 -5.33 -12.02 -5.35
N LYS A 8 -6.26 -12.87 -5.80
CA LYS A 8 -5.92 -14.02 -6.64
C LYS A 8 -5.07 -13.63 -7.85
N LYS A 9 -5.42 -12.52 -8.50
CA LYS A 9 -4.66 -11.98 -9.65
C LYS A 9 -3.21 -11.65 -9.30
N LEU A 10 -2.95 -11.11 -8.12
CA LEU A 10 -1.59 -10.82 -7.65
C LEU A 10 -0.85 -12.11 -7.30
N ALA A 11 -1.48 -13.01 -6.53
CA ALA A 11 -0.89 -14.30 -6.15
C ALA A 11 -0.49 -15.15 -7.37
N ASP A 12 -1.36 -15.24 -8.37
CA ASP A 12 -1.11 -15.93 -9.64
C ASP A 12 0.10 -15.31 -10.37
N ALA A 13 0.21 -13.97 -10.38
CA ALA A 13 1.32 -13.27 -11.04
C ALA A 13 2.65 -13.39 -10.30
N MET A 14 2.60 -13.58 -8.97
CA MET A 14 3.75 -13.87 -8.12
C MET A 14 4.14 -15.36 -8.16
N GLU A 15 3.30 -16.22 -8.74
CA GLU A 15 3.48 -17.68 -8.77
C GLU A 15 3.49 -18.33 -7.37
N ILE A 16 2.70 -17.78 -6.44
CA ILE A 16 2.56 -18.30 -5.07
C ILE A 16 1.16 -18.87 -4.83
N LYS A 17 1.06 -19.79 -3.86
CA LYS A 17 -0.23 -20.23 -3.33
C LYS A 17 -0.56 -19.43 -2.07
N THR A 18 -1.81 -19.02 -1.94
CA THR A 18 -2.29 -18.27 -0.79
C THR A 18 -3.59 -18.88 -0.30
N GLU A 19 -3.74 -18.98 1.02
CA GLU A 19 -4.96 -19.44 1.67
C GLU A 19 -5.60 -18.32 2.47
N LYS A 20 -6.91 -18.43 2.73
CA LYS A 20 -7.58 -17.47 3.60
C LYS A 20 -7.15 -17.73 5.04
N ILE A 21 -6.84 -16.64 5.73
CA ILE A 21 -6.54 -16.66 7.17
C ILE A 21 -7.67 -15.91 7.87
N ASP A 22 -8.13 -16.45 9.00
CA ASP A 22 -9.04 -15.74 9.89
C ASP A 22 -8.23 -14.72 10.71
N LEU A 23 -8.56 -13.44 10.52
CA LEU A 23 -7.89 -12.32 11.18
C LEU A 23 -8.82 -11.60 12.17
N SER A 24 -9.97 -12.20 12.50
CA SER A 24 -10.95 -11.61 13.43
C SER A 24 -10.30 -11.13 14.74
N ASP A 25 -9.35 -11.90 15.28
CA ASP A 25 -8.62 -11.57 16.52
C ASP A 25 -7.18 -11.06 16.30
N SER A 26 -6.71 -10.93 15.06
CA SER A 26 -5.30 -10.65 14.74
C SER A 26 -5.06 -9.62 13.63
N ASN A 27 -6.10 -8.86 13.25
CA ASN A 27 -5.95 -7.75 12.31
C ASN A 27 -5.21 -6.57 12.97
N THR A 28 -3.89 -6.54 12.80
CA THR A 28 -2.98 -5.54 13.38
C THR A 28 -2.55 -4.51 12.34
N LEU A 29 -1.77 -3.49 12.77
CA LEU A 29 -1.16 -2.52 11.86
C LEU A 29 -0.23 -3.19 10.82
N ASN A 30 0.25 -4.39 11.09
CA ASN A 30 1.13 -5.16 10.21
C ASN A 30 0.37 -5.94 9.13
N CYS A 31 -0.96 -5.83 9.09
CA CYS A 31 -1.80 -6.46 8.07
C CYS A 31 -2.13 -5.48 6.93
N TRP A 32 -1.84 -5.92 5.70
CA TRP A 32 -2.03 -5.17 4.47
C TRP A 32 -2.82 -5.98 3.46
N HIS A 33 -3.53 -5.33 2.55
CA HIS A 33 -4.05 -5.93 1.32
C HIS A 33 -3.25 -5.42 0.12
N ALA A 34 -3.04 -6.29 -0.87
CA ALA A 34 -2.39 -5.92 -2.12
C ALA A 34 -3.18 -6.44 -3.33
N ASN A 35 -3.22 -5.62 -4.38
CA ASN A 35 -3.87 -5.96 -5.64
C ASN A 35 -3.01 -5.60 -6.86
N LEU A 36 -3.09 -6.44 -7.89
CA LEU A 36 -2.42 -6.20 -9.17
C LEU A 36 -3.39 -5.53 -10.15
N PHE A 37 -3.00 -4.38 -10.69
CA PHE A 37 -3.74 -3.69 -11.74
C PHE A 37 -2.81 -3.25 -12.87
N THR A 38 -3.39 -2.69 -13.92
CA THR A 38 -2.64 -2.21 -15.09
C THR A 38 -3.04 -0.77 -15.35
N ILE A 39 -2.06 0.10 -15.52
CA ILE A 39 -2.26 1.48 -15.97
C ILE A 39 -1.20 1.82 -17.00
N ASN A 40 -1.58 2.54 -18.06
CA ASN A 40 -0.70 2.88 -19.18
C ASN A 40 0.12 1.68 -19.71
N ARG A 41 -0.53 0.52 -19.88
CA ARG A 41 0.07 -0.77 -20.31
C ARG A 41 1.17 -1.32 -19.38
N LYS A 42 1.35 -0.77 -18.19
CA LYS A 42 2.29 -1.23 -17.16
C LYS A 42 1.53 -1.91 -16.02
N LYS A 43 2.04 -3.06 -15.57
CA LYS A 43 1.54 -3.70 -14.36
C LYS A 43 1.95 -2.87 -13.15
N CYS A 44 1.05 -2.74 -12.18
CA CYS A 44 1.28 -2.00 -10.94
C CYS A 44 0.66 -2.77 -9.78
N VAL A 45 1.26 -2.64 -8.60
CA VAL A 45 0.69 -3.17 -7.35
C VAL A 45 0.23 -2.00 -6.51
N ILE A 46 -1.02 -2.02 -6.06
CA ILE A 46 -1.48 -1.16 -4.96
C ILE A 46 -1.42 -1.97 -3.68
N VAL A 47 -0.91 -1.36 -2.61
CA VAL A 47 -0.87 -1.95 -1.27
C VAL A 47 -1.55 -1.01 -0.31
N MET A 48 -2.43 -1.52 0.56
CA MET A 48 -3.26 -0.74 1.46
C MET A 48 -3.31 -1.37 2.86
N ASN A 49 -3.10 -0.54 3.89
CA ASN A 49 -3.15 -0.97 5.27
C ASN A 49 -4.59 -1.32 5.72
N ASN A 50 -4.73 -2.40 6.50
CA ASN A 50 -6.04 -2.89 6.94
C ASN A 50 -6.70 -2.03 8.01
N ILE A 51 -5.95 -1.20 8.74
CA ILE A 51 -6.48 -0.33 9.80
C ILE A 51 -6.56 1.10 9.27
N THR A 52 -5.44 1.63 8.80
CA THR A 52 -5.29 3.06 8.52
C THR A 52 -5.68 3.45 7.11
N ARG A 53 -5.88 2.46 6.21
CA ARG A 53 -5.99 2.62 4.75
C ARG A 53 -4.83 3.37 4.11
N TYR A 54 -3.75 3.57 4.84
CA TYR A 54 -2.53 4.11 4.26
C TYR A 54 -2.13 3.22 3.09
N HIS A 55 -1.90 3.81 1.92
CA HIS A 55 -1.73 3.04 0.70
C HIS A 55 -0.83 3.74 -0.30
N PHE A 56 -0.22 2.94 -1.16
CA PHE A 56 0.67 3.43 -2.19
C PHE A 56 0.67 2.46 -3.37
N MET A 57 1.03 3.00 -4.54
CA MET A 57 1.25 2.23 -5.76
C MET A 57 2.75 2.02 -6.00
N ILE A 58 3.08 0.78 -6.38
CA ILE A 58 4.35 0.38 -6.97
C ILE A 58 4.15 0.32 -8.49
N TYR A 59 4.69 1.29 -9.21
CA TYR A 59 4.48 1.44 -10.65
C TYR A 59 5.45 0.59 -11.48
N GLY A 60 4.96 -0.02 -12.57
CA GLY A 60 5.84 -0.61 -13.59
C GLY A 60 6.49 -1.94 -13.22
N VAL A 61 5.88 -2.72 -12.33
CA VAL A 61 6.45 -4.00 -11.85
C VAL A 61 6.60 -5.03 -12.97
N THR A 62 7.78 -5.65 -13.03
CA THR A 62 8.06 -6.79 -13.92
C THR A 62 7.73 -8.13 -13.24
N LYS A 63 7.86 -9.23 -13.99
CA LYS A 63 7.73 -10.57 -13.41
C LYS A 63 8.81 -10.85 -12.34
N LYS A 64 10.04 -10.37 -12.54
CA LYS A 64 11.15 -10.51 -11.59
C LYS A 64 10.84 -9.75 -10.30
N ASP A 65 10.30 -8.54 -10.45
CA ASP A 65 9.88 -7.68 -9.34
C ASP A 65 8.79 -8.33 -8.49
N LEU A 66 7.78 -8.92 -9.12
CA LEU A 66 6.69 -9.62 -8.41
C LEU A 66 7.19 -10.85 -7.61
N ARG A 67 8.23 -11.53 -8.07
CA ARG A 67 8.87 -12.62 -7.29
C ARG A 67 9.62 -12.11 -6.06
N ASN A 68 9.93 -10.82 -6.01
CA ASN A 68 10.61 -10.16 -4.89
C ASN A 68 9.77 -9.00 -4.33
N LEU A 69 8.45 -9.20 -4.26
CA LEU A 69 7.51 -8.15 -3.86
C LEU A 69 7.80 -7.62 -2.45
N GLU A 70 8.28 -8.46 -1.54
CA GLU A 70 8.66 -8.05 -0.18
C GLU A 70 9.67 -6.91 -0.17
N MET A 71 10.74 -7.03 -0.97
CA MET A 71 11.77 -5.99 -1.05
C MET A 71 11.20 -4.67 -1.59
N LEU A 72 10.34 -4.75 -2.61
CA LEU A 72 9.71 -3.57 -3.20
C LEU A 72 8.73 -2.91 -2.23
N PHE A 73 7.89 -3.72 -1.59
CA PHE A 73 6.96 -3.26 -0.57
C PHE A 73 7.68 -2.52 0.55
N LYS A 74 8.73 -3.11 1.14
CA LYS A 74 9.50 -2.47 2.22
C LYS A 74 10.15 -1.16 1.75
N LYS A 75 10.80 -1.18 0.58
CA LYS A 75 11.44 0.02 0.01
C LYS A 75 10.44 1.16 -0.21
N ASP A 76 9.31 0.87 -0.86
CA ASP A 76 8.32 1.90 -1.16
C ASP A 76 7.58 2.34 0.10
N LEU A 77 7.31 1.45 1.05
CA LEU A 77 6.75 1.81 2.35
C LEU A 77 7.65 2.81 3.08
N VAL A 78 8.95 2.52 3.21
CA VAL A 78 9.93 3.46 3.82
C VAL A 78 9.92 4.80 3.09
N THR A 79 9.99 4.76 1.76
CA THR A 79 10.04 5.98 0.93
C THR A 79 8.80 6.85 1.16
N ASN A 80 7.61 6.26 1.15
CA ASN A 80 6.37 7.01 1.33
C ASN A 80 6.21 7.52 2.77
N LEU A 81 6.55 6.73 3.78
CA LEU A 81 6.48 7.17 5.18
C LEU A 81 7.44 8.33 5.47
N LEU A 82 8.67 8.30 4.93
CA LEU A 82 9.62 9.41 5.03
C LEU A 82 9.08 10.68 4.35
N LEU A 83 8.51 10.55 3.15
CA LEU A 83 7.89 11.67 2.43
C LEU A 83 6.69 12.26 3.19
N ASP A 84 5.99 11.43 3.96
CA ASP A 84 4.91 11.85 4.85
C ASP A 84 5.37 12.39 6.21
N GLY A 85 6.70 12.52 6.40
CA GLY A 85 7.30 13.11 7.60
C GLY A 85 7.19 12.21 8.82
N ILE A 86 7.20 10.89 8.64
CA ILE A 86 7.39 9.95 9.76
C ILE A 86 8.90 9.83 10.03
N GLU A 87 9.28 9.94 11.30
CA GLU A 87 10.68 9.90 11.72
C GLU A 87 11.34 8.55 11.36
N PRO A 88 12.60 8.57 10.86
CA PRO A 88 13.31 7.35 10.49
C PRO A 88 13.36 6.28 11.59
N GLU A 89 13.52 6.70 12.86
CA GLU A 89 13.59 5.82 14.02
C GLU A 89 12.27 5.06 14.23
N VAL A 90 11.13 5.73 14.03
CA VAL A 90 9.79 5.11 14.13
C VAL A 90 9.59 4.11 12.99
N ILE A 91 10.03 4.44 11.77
CA ILE A 91 9.95 3.54 10.61
C ILE A 91 10.81 2.29 10.85
N GLU A 92 12.02 2.46 11.36
CA GLU A 92 12.93 1.36 11.67
C GLU A 92 12.33 0.43 12.73
N GLN A 93 11.80 0.99 13.83
CA GLN A 93 11.12 0.20 14.86
C GLN A 93 9.91 -0.56 14.31
N TYR A 94 9.10 0.08 13.47
CA TYR A 94 7.95 -0.54 12.82
C TYR A 94 8.34 -1.75 11.95
N LEU A 95 9.41 -1.62 11.15
CA LEU A 95 9.86 -2.69 10.25
C LEU A 95 10.62 -3.81 10.98
N ASN A 96 11.32 -3.49 12.07
CA ASN A 96 12.12 -4.46 12.83
C ASN A 96 11.30 -5.33 13.78
N GLN A 97 10.07 -4.94 14.13
CA GLN A 97 9.17 -5.78 14.92
C GLN A 97 8.91 -7.14 14.24
N ASP A 98 8.84 -7.15 12.91
CA ASP A 98 8.45 -8.32 12.13
C ASP A 98 9.22 -8.42 10.82
N PRO A 99 10.41 -9.05 10.82
CA PRO A 99 11.28 -9.05 9.67
C PRO A 99 10.73 -9.87 8.50
N THR A 100 9.83 -10.83 8.75
CA THR A 100 9.33 -11.76 7.73
C THR A 100 7.94 -11.38 7.25
N ILE A 101 7.78 -11.26 5.92
CA ILE A 101 6.48 -11.09 5.28
C ILE A 101 5.86 -12.45 4.97
N GLN A 102 4.60 -12.63 5.38
CA GLN A 102 3.76 -13.74 4.96
C GLN A 102 2.70 -13.28 3.95
N TYR A 103 2.31 -14.19 3.06
CA TYR A 103 1.27 -13.95 2.07
C TYR A 103 0.03 -14.79 2.34
N ALA A 104 -1.14 -14.17 2.24
CA ALA A 104 -2.43 -14.81 2.40
C ALA A 104 -3.42 -14.37 1.33
N ALA A 105 -4.55 -15.04 1.21
CA ALA A 105 -5.62 -14.61 0.32
C ALA A 105 -6.39 -13.44 0.97
N THR A 106 -6.84 -12.48 0.15
CA THR A 106 -7.76 -11.43 0.63
C THR A 106 -9.01 -12.03 1.26
N ASN A 107 -9.41 -11.48 2.41
CA ASN A 107 -10.62 -11.90 3.14
C ASN A 107 -11.64 -10.77 3.32
N ASN A 108 -11.29 -9.51 2.99
CA ASN A 108 -12.14 -8.36 3.25
C ASN A 108 -12.57 -7.62 1.95
N ARG A 109 -13.84 -7.79 1.56
CA ARG A 109 -14.41 -7.15 0.36
C ARG A 109 -14.45 -5.63 0.46
N SER A 110 -14.59 -5.06 1.66
CA SER A 110 -14.61 -3.61 1.84
C SER A 110 -13.25 -2.99 1.54
N ILE A 111 -12.15 -3.64 1.94
CA ILE A 111 -10.79 -3.15 1.65
C ILE A 111 -10.53 -3.25 0.14
N ILE A 112 -10.97 -4.34 -0.50
CA ILE A 112 -10.88 -4.50 -1.96
C ILE A 112 -11.64 -3.37 -2.69
N SER A 113 -12.85 -3.01 -2.22
CA SER A 113 -13.60 -1.89 -2.80
C SER A 113 -12.83 -0.57 -2.73
N GLN A 114 -12.26 -0.23 -1.57
CA GLN A 114 -11.47 1.00 -1.39
C GLN A 114 -10.17 1.00 -2.21
N MET A 115 -9.52 -0.17 -2.37
CA MET A 115 -8.38 -0.27 -3.29
C MET A 115 -8.82 0.00 -4.74
N ASN A 116 -10.00 -0.47 -5.17
CA ASN A 116 -10.51 -0.19 -6.51
C ASN A 116 -10.85 1.30 -6.70
N GLU A 117 -11.41 1.95 -5.69
CA GLU A 117 -11.62 3.41 -5.68
C GLU A 117 -10.28 4.16 -5.79
N SER A 118 -9.26 3.73 -5.06
CA SER A 118 -7.91 4.30 -5.14
C SER A 118 -7.27 4.07 -6.52
N VAL A 119 -7.49 2.91 -7.14
CA VAL A 119 -7.08 2.66 -8.54
C VAL A 119 -7.80 3.59 -9.51
N PHE A 120 -9.08 3.90 -9.30
CA PHE A 120 -9.80 4.89 -10.11
C PHE A 120 -9.16 6.27 -9.99
N MET A 121 -8.84 6.71 -8.77
CA MET A 121 -8.14 7.98 -8.52
C MET A 121 -6.76 8.04 -9.19
N ILE A 122 -6.01 6.94 -9.15
CA ILE A 122 -4.72 6.83 -9.84
C ILE A 122 -4.91 6.99 -11.36
N ASN A 123 -5.95 6.40 -11.94
CA ASN A 123 -6.25 6.57 -13.36
C ASN A 123 -6.58 8.03 -13.73
N ASP A 124 -7.40 8.69 -12.90
CA ASP A 124 -7.74 10.10 -13.08
C ASP A 124 -6.49 10.99 -12.99
N TYR A 125 -5.63 10.76 -12.01
CA TYR A 125 -4.36 11.47 -11.88
C TYR A 125 -3.46 11.30 -13.12
N PHE A 126 -3.29 10.08 -13.62
CA PHE A 126 -2.52 9.82 -14.84
C PHE A 126 -3.13 10.51 -16.07
N TYR A 127 -4.45 10.53 -16.17
CA TYR A 127 -5.14 11.22 -17.26
C TYR A 127 -4.89 12.73 -17.18
N ASN A 128 -5.03 13.32 -16.00
CA ASN A 128 -4.78 14.74 -15.78
C ASN A 128 -3.32 15.11 -16.11
N GLU A 129 -2.34 14.35 -15.62
CA GLU A 129 -0.92 14.63 -15.88
C GLU A 129 -0.57 14.47 -17.36
N LEU A 130 -0.89 13.33 -17.97
CA LEU A 130 -0.42 13.02 -19.33
C LEU A 130 -1.25 13.66 -20.44
N VAL A 131 -2.56 13.82 -20.23
CA VAL A 131 -3.49 14.27 -21.29
C VAL A 131 -3.82 15.75 -21.13
N VAL A 132 -4.19 16.17 -19.92
CA VAL A 132 -4.63 17.55 -19.67
C VAL A 132 -3.42 18.47 -19.57
N LYS A 133 -2.50 18.19 -18.65
CA LYS A 133 -1.29 18.99 -18.42
C LYS A 133 -0.19 18.73 -19.44
N LYS A 134 -0.21 17.55 -20.09
CA LYS A 134 0.82 17.08 -21.02
C LYS A 134 2.20 17.06 -20.36
N SER A 135 2.25 16.67 -19.09
CA SER A 135 3.48 16.49 -18.32
C SER A 135 4.36 15.42 -18.98
N ASP A 136 5.66 15.70 -19.11
CA ASP A 136 6.63 14.76 -19.69
C ASP A 136 6.90 13.54 -18.79
N PHE A 137 6.66 13.69 -17.49
CA PHE A 137 6.81 12.63 -16.50
C PHE A 137 5.75 12.72 -15.42
N ILE A 138 5.49 11.61 -14.75
CA ILE A 138 4.62 11.53 -13.59
C ILE A 138 5.48 11.27 -12.36
N ASN A 139 5.35 12.13 -11.35
CA ASN A 139 5.99 11.94 -10.06
C ASN A 139 5.19 10.92 -9.21
N MET A 140 5.64 9.67 -9.16
CA MET A 140 4.95 8.61 -8.43
C MET A 140 4.96 8.82 -6.91
N ALA A 141 6.03 9.42 -6.39
CA ALA A 141 6.14 9.76 -4.97
C ALA A 141 5.08 10.80 -4.57
N GLU A 142 4.92 11.84 -5.38
CA GLU A 142 3.89 12.86 -5.19
C GLU A 142 2.47 12.30 -5.34
N LEU A 143 2.25 11.40 -6.31
CA LEU A 143 0.96 10.69 -6.42
C LEU A 143 0.65 9.90 -5.14
N ASN A 144 1.57 9.07 -4.67
CA ASN A 144 1.36 8.29 -3.45
C ASN A 144 1.16 9.20 -2.21
N HIS A 145 1.86 10.32 -2.14
CA HIS A 145 1.64 11.34 -1.11
C HIS A 145 0.20 11.90 -1.17
N CYS A 146 -0.28 12.26 -2.36
CA CYS A 146 -1.63 12.79 -2.58
C CYS A 146 -2.72 11.76 -2.22
N LEU A 147 -2.51 10.49 -2.57
CA LEU A 147 -3.44 9.40 -2.26
C LEU A 147 -3.75 9.31 -0.76
N ASN A 148 -2.74 9.49 0.09
CA ASN A 148 -2.91 9.42 1.55
C ASN A 148 -3.49 10.69 2.17
N ARG A 149 -3.78 11.72 1.36
CA ARG A 149 -4.48 12.97 1.75
C ARG A 149 -5.87 13.07 1.13
N THR A 150 -6.40 11.94 0.66
CA THR A 150 -7.78 11.85 0.17
C THR A 150 -8.70 11.37 1.29
N ILE A 151 -9.88 11.98 1.38
CA ILE A 151 -10.93 11.57 2.32
C ILE A 151 -11.41 10.15 1.95
N MET A 152 -11.33 9.23 2.91
CA MET A 152 -11.98 7.93 2.82
C MET A 152 -13.13 7.89 3.82
N LEU A 153 -14.37 7.75 3.34
CA LEU A 153 -15.58 7.85 4.17
C LEU A 153 -15.62 6.89 5.38
N LYS A 154 -14.83 5.82 5.36
CA LYS A 154 -14.72 4.85 6.45
C LYS A 154 -13.71 5.21 7.52
N LEU A 155 -13.02 6.33 7.38
CA LEU A 155 -12.01 6.81 8.32
C LEU A 155 -12.43 8.14 8.94
N PRO A 156 -12.07 8.39 10.21
CA PRO A 156 -12.31 9.68 10.86
C PRO A 156 -11.33 10.78 10.42
N LYS A 157 -10.21 10.40 9.81
CA LYS A 157 -9.09 11.28 9.39
C LYS A 157 -8.52 10.81 8.06
N TYR A 158 -7.58 11.57 7.48
CA TYR A 158 -6.85 11.13 6.29
C TYR A 158 -6.02 9.86 6.58
N PRO A 159 -5.81 8.97 5.59
CA PRO A 159 -4.97 7.79 5.77
C PRO A 159 -3.58 8.08 6.35
N VAL A 160 -2.93 9.18 5.94
CA VAL A 160 -1.63 9.61 6.48
C VAL A 160 -1.71 9.96 7.97
N GLU A 161 -2.78 10.64 8.40
CA GLU A 161 -2.98 11.02 9.80
C GLU A 161 -3.26 9.78 10.64
N MET A 162 -4.11 8.88 10.14
CA MET A 162 -4.36 7.59 10.79
C MET A 162 -3.07 6.77 10.95
N MET A 163 -2.23 6.72 9.92
CA MET A 163 -0.94 6.01 10.00
C MET A 163 0.00 6.64 11.03
N ARG A 164 0.13 7.97 10.99
CA ARG A 164 0.98 8.71 11.93
C ARG A 164 0.54 8.51 13.36
N ASP A 165 -0.75 8.67 13.65
CA ASP A 165 -1.31 8.55 15.00
C ASP A 165 -1.04 7.14 15.58
N VAL A 166 -1.29 6.09 14.80
CA VAL A 166 -1.09 4.71 15.28
C VAL A 166 0.40 4.40 15.47
N LEU A 167 1.27 4.87 14.56
CA LEU A 167 2.72 4.70 14.70
C LEU A 167 3.25 5.44 15.93
N MET A 168 2.86 6.69 16.16
CA MET A 168 3.29 7.47 17.34
C MET A 168 2.76 6.87 18.65
N GLN A 169 1.57 6.27 18.63
CA GLN A 169 1.03 5.56 19.80
C GLN A 169 1.81 4.28 20.11
N GLN A 170 2.26 3.55 19.08
CA GLN A 170 3.00 2.29 19.23
C GLN A 170 4.49 2.51 19.52
N PHE A 171 5.06 3.58 18.97
CA PHE A 171 6.48 3.91 18.99
C PHE A 171 6.66 5.38 19.38
N PRO A 172 6.36 5.74 20.65
CA PRO A 172 6.57 7.10 21.11
C PRO A 172 8.06 7.43 21.06
N THR A 173 8.38 8.58 20.47
CA THR A 173 9.71 9.21 20.56
C THR A 173 9.77 10.06 21.82
N ASP A 174 10.89 10.02 22.53
CA ASP A 174 11.15 10.84 23.73
C ASP A 174 11.21 12.36 23.43
#